data_AF-A0A3M8F355-F1
#
_entry.id   AF-A0A3M8F355-F1
#
_cell.length_a   1.000
_cell.length_b   1.000
_cell.length_c   1.000
_cell.angle_alpha   90.00
_cell.angle_beta   90.00
_cell.angle_gamma   90.00
#
_symmetry.space_group_name_H-M   'P 1'
#
loop_
_entity.id
_entity.type
_entity.pdbx_description
1 polymer ?
#
loop_
_entity_poly.entity_id
_entity_poly.type
_entity_poly.pdbx_seq_one_letter_code
_entity_poly.pdbx_strand_id
1 'polypeptide(L)'
;MARIMGITGIVTLALTVLAVLPARGEEDVRGWTFRQQGIKVLDEKCIACHNRQRIDAAIRERKDMEQITRRMEQKGARLSEGDRSVLGVFWKQSPFKEQGNAPTKPPESPGLSR
;
A
#
# COMPACT_ATOMS: atom_id res chain seq x y z
N MET A 1 -5.17 -52.55 -54.18
CA MET A 1 -6.25 -51.95 -53.37
C MET A 1 -5.65 -51.50 -52.04
N ALA A 2 -5.34 -50.21 -51.90
CA ALA A 2 -4.65 -49.63 -50.74
C ALA A 2 -5.69 -49.26 -49.66
N ARG A 3 -5.48 -49.72 -48.42
CA ARG A 3 -6.30 -49.31 -47.27
C ARG A 3 -5.68 -48.07 -46.65
N ILE A 4 -6.46 -46.99 -46.68
CA ILE A 4 -6.17 -45.71 -46.05
C ILE A 4 -6.28 -45.91 -44.53
N MET A 5 -5.12 -45.91 -43.86
CA MET A 5 -5.00 -45.98 -42.41
C MET A 5 -5.52 -44.66 -41.81
N GLY A 6 -6.61 -44.74 -41.05
CA GLY A 6 -7.32 -43.59 -40.48
C GLY A 6 -6.48 -42.78 -39.50
N ILE A 7 -6.30 -41.49 -39.82
CA ILE A 7 -5.67 -40.45 -39.01
C ILE A 7 -6.73 -39.86 -38.07
N THR A 8 -7.31 -40.68 -37.21
CA THR A 8 -8.39 -40.27 -36.27
C THR A 8 -8.07 -40.69 -34.84
N GLY A 9 -6.80 -40.58 -34.43
CA GLY A 9 -6.35 -40.98 -33.10
C GLY A 9 -5.67 -39.91 -32.24
N ILE A 10 -5.35 -38.73 -32.79
CA ILE A 10 -4.44 -37.77 -32.12
C ILE A 10 -5.17 -36.53 -31.56
N VAL A 11 -6.44 -36.29 -31.94
CA VAL A 11 -7.14 -35.02 -31.68
C VAL A 11 -7.98 -35.02 -30.37
N THR A 12 -7.73 -35.94 -29.43
CA THR A 12 -8.48 -35.97 -28.15
C THR A 12 -7.62 -35.84 -26.89
N LEU A 13 -6.28 -35.77 -27.00
CA LEU A 13 -5.39 -35.70 -25.84
C LEU A 13 -4.85 -34.28 -25.52
N ALA A 14 -5.55 -33.23 -25.93
CA ALA A 14 -5.12 -31.84 -25.69
C ALA A 14 -6.07 -31.03 -24.79
N LEU A 15 -7.17 -31.62 -24.27
CA LEU A 15 -8.24 -30.85 -23.62
C LEU A 15 -8.44 -31.07 -22.11
N THR A 16 -7.58 -31.84 -21.42
CA THR A 16 -7.76 -32.14 -19.98
C THR A 16 -6.71 -31.53 -19.06
N VAL A 17 -5.77 -30.72 -19.55
CA VAL A 17 -4.76 -30.03 -18.73
C VAL A 17 -5.06 -28.54 -18.63
N LEU A 18 -6.29 -28.17 -18.24
CA LEU A 18 -6.67 -26.79 -17.97
C LEU A 18 -7.48 -26.63 -16.67
N ALA A 19 -7.26 -27.51 -15.68
CA ALA A 19 -8.00 -27.50 -14.41
C ALA A 19 -7.10 -27.43 -13.16
N VAL A 20 -5.83 -27.06 -13.29
CA VAL A 20 -4.95 -26.74 -12.15
C VAL A 20 -4.21 -25.45 -12.44
N LEU A 21 -4.95 -24.34 -12.59
CA LEU A 21 -4.37 -23.04 -12.33
C LEU A 21 -4.55 -22.77 -10.82
N PRO A 22 -3.47 -22.67 -10.03
CA PRO A 22 -3.60 -22.10 -8.70
C PRO A 22 -4.20 -20.70 -8.88
N ALA A 23 -5.21 -20.38 -8.07
CA ALA A 23 -5.77 -19.04 -7.98
C ALA A 23 -4.60 -18.05 -7.90
N ARG A 24 -4.49 -17.18 -8.91
CA ARG A 24 -3.58 -16.04 -8.85
C ARG A 24 -3.89 -15.30 -7.56
N GLY A 25 -2.85 -15.05 -6.77
CA GLY A 25 -2.95 -14.62 -5.38
C GLY A 25 -3.98 -13.54 -5.18
N GLU A 26 -4.74 -13.67 -4.09
CA GLU A 26 -5.55 -12.61 -3.52
C GLU A 26 -4.57 -11.50 -3.10
N GLU A 27 -4.28 -10.61 -4.04
CA GLU A 27 -3.44 -9.44 -3.85
C GLU A 27 -4.13 -8.60 -2.77
N ASP A 28 -3.44 -8.30 -1.68
CA ASP A 28 -3.98 -7.54 -0.55
C ASP A 28 -4.28 -6.08 -0.96
N VAL A 29 -5.37 -5.88 -1.70
CA VAL A 29 -5.88 -4.55 -2.08
C VAL A 29 -6.27 -3.74 -0.84
N ARG A 30 -6.55 -4.40 0.30
CA ARG A 30 -6.88 -3.70 1.55
C ARG A 30 -5.64 -3.06 2.18
N GLY A 31 -4.52 -3.76 2.31
CA GLY A 31 -3.32 -3.20 2.92
C GLY A 31 -2.68 -2.05 2.15
N TRP A 32 -2.76 -2.05 0.80
CA TRP A 32 -2.29 -0.91 0.00
C TRP A 32 -3.05 0.38 0.36
N THR A 33 -4.37 0.31 0.58
CA THR A 33 -5.17 1.51 0.85
C THR A 33 -4.83 2.21 2.16
N PHE A 34 -4.60 1.47 3.25
CA PHE A 34 -4.35 2.07 4.56
C PHE A 34 -3.00 2.79 4.64
N ARG A 35 -1.95 2.24 4.01
CA ARG A 35 -0.65 2.90 3.94
C ARG A 35 -0.74 4.25 3.21
N GLN A 36 -1.40 4.25 2.06
CA GLN A 36 -1.55 5.47 1.25
C GLN A 36 -2.42 6.51 1.94
N GLN A 37 -3.51 6.08 2.61
CA GLN A 37 -4.34 6.97 3.41
C GLN A 37 -3.55 7.59 4.56
N GLY A 38 -2.71 6.82 5.25
CA GLY A 38 -1.85 7.36 6.32
C GLY A 38 -0.88 8.42 5.81
N ILE A 39 -0.20 8.16 4.69
CA ILE A 39 0.69 9.13 4.04
C ILE A 39 -0.07 10.41 3.68
N LYS A 40 -1.25 10.26 3.07
CA LYS A 40 -2.11 11.39 2.70
C LYS A 40 -2.51 12.23 3.92
N VAL A 41 -2.95 11.60 5.01
CA VAL A 41 -3.29 12.31 6.25
C VAL A 41 -2.06 13.05 6.80
N LEU A 42 -0.88 12.43 6.78
CA LEU A 42 0.34 13.12 7.19
C LEU A 42 0.65 14.32 6.30
N ASP A 43 0.50 14.21 4.97
CA ASP A 43 0.77 15.31 4.02
C ASP A 43 -0.20 16.47 4.24
N GLU A 44 -1.49 16.17 4.39
CA GLU A 44 -2.53 17.20 4.48
C GLU A 44 -2.62 17.84 5.87
N LYS A 45 -2.42 17.05 6.95
CA LYS A 45 -2.67 17.49 8.33
C LYS A 45 -1.40 17.85 9.08
N CYS A 46 -0.32 17.09 8.89
CA CYS A 46 0.89 17.24 9.71
C CYS A 46 1.92 18.17 9.07
N ILE A 47 2.08 18.15 7.73
CA ILE A 47 3.05 19.03 7.05
C ILE A 47 2.70 20.51 7.21
N ALA A 48 1.41 20.83 7.34
CA ALA A 48 0.95 22.21 7.49
C ALA A 48 1.68 22.99 8.60
N CYS A 49 2.18 22.30 9.64
CA CYS A 49 2.92 22.92 10.75
C CYS A 49 4.27 22.25 11.07
N HIS A 50 4.60 21.13 10.43
CA HIS A 50 5.81 20.35 10.71
C HIS A 50 6.52 19.94 9.43
N ASN A 51 7.85 19.83 9.50
CA ASN A 51 8.59 19.23 8.40
C ASN A 51 8.53 17.69 8.46
N ARG A 52 8.89 17.06 7.33
CA ARG A 52 8.84 15.60 7.19
C ARG A 52 9.83 14.86 8.07
N GLN A 53 11.03 15.41 8.23
CA GLN A 53 12.06 14.84 9.10
C GLN A 53 11.58 14.66 10.54
N ARG A 54 10.86 15.65 11.10
CA ARG A 54 10.31 15.59 12.46
C ARG A 54 9.21 14.54 12.59
N ILE A 55 8.37 14.41 11.57
CA ILE A 55 7.30 13.40 11.53
C ILE A 55 7.92 12.00 11.45
N ASP A 56 8.87 11.80 10.53
CA ASP A 56 9.55 10.51 10.31
C ASP A 56 10.36 10.08 11.54
N ALA A 57 10.98 11.03 12.24
CA ALA A 57 11.65 10.76 13.51
C ALA A 57 10.66 10.21 14.55
N ALA A 58 9.47 10.83 14.69
CA ALA A 58 8.45 10.34 15.61
C ALA A 58 7.94 8.93 15.24
N ILE A 59 7.83 8.63 13.95
CA ILE A 59 7.47 7.30 13.44
C ILE A 59 8.53 6.28 13.82
N ARG A 60 9.79 6.58 13.50
CA ARG A 60 10.93 5.69 13.71
C ARG A 60 11.14 5.39 15.19
N GLU A 61 10.97 6.41 16.02
CA GLU A 61 11.03 6.31 17.49
C GLU A 61 9.80 5.63 18.09
N ARG A 62 8.81 5.24 17.27
CA ARG A 62 7.57 4.57 17.71
C ARG A 62 6.86 5.34 18.83
N LYS A 63 6.92 6.68 18.76
CA LYS A 63 6.23 7.54 19.73
C LYS A 63 4.73 7.26 19.72
N ASP A 64 4.12 7.43 20.89
CA ASP A 64 2.68 7.30 21.07
C ASP A 64 1.95 8.33 20.21
N MET A 65 1.28 7.83 19.16
CA MET A 65 0.57 8.66 18.20
C MET A 65 -0.65 9.32 18.84
N GLU A 66 -1.36 8.64 19.74
CA GLU A 66 -2.55 9.21 20.38
C GLU A 66 -2.17 10.43 21.22
N GLN A 67 -1.08 10.33 21.98
CA GLN A 67 -0.56 11.46 22.74
C GLN A 67 -0.04 12.59 21.84
N ILE A 68 0.55 12.27 20.69
CA ILE A 68 1.01 13.28 19.73
C ILE A 68 -0.19 14.01 19.12
N THR A 69 -1.17 13.30 18.56
CA THR A 69 -2.33 13.91 17.90
C THR A 69 -3.15 14.73 18.87
N ARG A 70 -3.39 14.24 20.09
CA ARG A 70 -4.08 15.00 21.13
C ARG A 70 -3.38 16.32 21.43
N ARG A 71 -2.05 16.33 21.54
CA ARG A 71 -1.27 17.57 21.73
C ARG A 71 -1.32 18.48 20.51
N MET A 72 -1.42 17.93 19.29
CA MET A 72 -1.53 18.74 18.07
C MET A 72 -2.93 19.36 17.95
N GLU A 73 -3.96 18.64 18.36
CA GLU A 73 -5.34 19.13 18.40
C GLU A 73 -5.50 20.27 19.40
N GLN A 74 -4.88 20.15 20.57
CA GLN A 74 -4.77 21.25 21.55
C GLN A 74 -4.08 22.49 20.97
N LYS A 75 -3.24 22.34 19.95
CA LYS A 75 -2.54 23.41 19.24
C LYS A 75 -3.26 23.86 17.96
N GLY A 76 -4.47 23.35 17.70
CA GLY A 76 -5.32 23.77 16.59
C GLY A 76 -5.38 22.81 15.40
N ALA A 77 -4.70 21.65 15.45
CA ALA A 77 -4.89 20.64 14.41
C ALA A 77 -6.32 20.11 14.41
N ARG A 78 -6.89 19.91 13.22
CA ARG A 78 -8.24 19.35 13.05
C ARG A 78 -8.14 17.98 12.39
N LEU A 79 -8.29 16.93 13.20
CA LEU A 79 -8.37 15.55 12.74
C LEU A 79 -9.79 15.04 12.89
N SER A 80 -10.28 14.34 11.87
CA SER A 80 -11.53 13.57 11.94
C SER A 80 -11.32 12.25 12.67
N GLU A 81 -12.40 11.57 13.06
CA GLU A 81 -12.28 10.19 13.58
C GLU A 81 -11.63 9.24 12.56
N GLY A 82 -11.92 9.43 11.27
CA GLY A 82 -11.27 8.70 10.18
C GLY A 82 -9.77 8.91 10.15
N ASP A 83 -9.31 10.17 10.26
CA ASP A 83 -7.87 10.49 10.30
C ASP A 83 -7.18 9.80 11.47
N ARG A 84 -7.80 9.84 12.67
CA ARG A 84 -7.27 9.19 13.87
C ARG A 84 -7.17 7.68 13.71
N SER A 85 -8.21 7.07 13.15
CA SER A 85 -8.26 5.61 12.91
C SER A 85 -7.15 5.19 11.94
N VAL A 86 -7.04 5.89 10.80
CA VAL A 86 -6.01 5.64 9.79
C VAL A 86 -4.62 5.82 10.38
N LEU A 87 -4.35 6.93 11.07
CA LEU A 87 -3.04 7.17 11.70
C LEU A 87 -2.72 6.11 12.75
N GLY A 88 -3.70 5.67 13.53
CA GLY A 88 -3.53 4.62 14.54
C GLY A 88 -3.13 3.27 13.93
N VAL A 89 -3.82 2.83 12.86
CA VAL A 89 -3.48 1.59 12.14
C VAL A 89 -2.13 1.72 11.44
N PHE A 90 -1.93 2.82 10.71
CA PHE A 90 -0.71 3.11 9.97
C PHE A 90 0.54 3.08 10.86
N TRP A 91 0.47 3.69 12.05
CA TRP A 91 1.60 3.73 12.97
C TRP A 91 1.90 2.38 13.63
N LYS A 92 0.86 1.57 13.91
CA LYS A 92 1.01 0.20 14.43
C LYS A 92 1.73 -0.71 13.42
N GLN A 93 1.45 -0.53 12.13
CA GLN A 93 2.04 -1.34 11.06
C GLN A 93 3.47 -0.93 10.68
N SER A 94 3.97 0.21 11.19
CA SER A 94 5.26 0.83 10.85
C SER A 94 5.41 1.08 9.34
N PRO A 95 5.38 2.34 8.87
CA PRO A 95 5.37 2.61 7.44
C PRO A 95 6.67 2.30 6.72
N PHE A 96 7.75 1.99 7.46
CA PHE A 96 9.07 1.69 6.91
C PHE A 96 9.36 0.19 6.81
N LYS A 97 8.41 -0.70 7.13
CA LYS A 97 8.69 -2.14 7.28
C LYS A 97 9.00 -2.90 5.98
N GLU A 98 8.96 -2.27 4.80
CA GLU A 98 9.14 -2.97 3.51
C GLU A 98 9.96 -2.21 2.46
N GLN A 99 10.98 -1.44 2.86
CA GLN A 99 11.94 -0.90 1.88
C GLN A 99 13.37 -1.17 2.32
N GLY A 100 13.75 -2.46 2.29
CA GLY A 100 15.16 -2.89 2.28
C GLY A 100 15.88 -2.59 0.96
N ASN A 101 15.24 -1.85 0.04
CA ASN A 101 15.84 -1.31 -1.18
C ASN A 101 15.02 -0.08 -1.63
N ALA A 102 15.13 1.03 -0.88
CA ALA A 102 14.41 2.27 -1.22
C ALA A 102 15.08 2.97 -2.42
N PRO A 103 14.35 3.36 -3.47
CA PRO A 103 14.87 4.26 -4.49
C PRO A 103 15.26 5.60 -3.86
N THR A 104 16.48 6.04 -4.09
CA THR A 104 17.01 7.35 -3.68
C THR A 104 16.40 8.47 -4.53
N LYS A 105 15.13 8.82 -4.33
CA LYS A 105 14.60 10.17 -4.59
C LYS A 105 13.24 10.34 -3.90
N PRO A 106 12.98 11.45 -3.19
CA PRO A 106 11.63 11.81 -2.77
C PRO A 106 10.69 11.83 -3.99
N PRO A 107 9.41 11.43 -3.86
CA PRO A 107 8.44 11.62 -4.93
C PRO A 107 8.40 13.10 -5.27
N GLU A 108 8.83 13.43 -6.49
CA GLU A 108 8.76 14.78 -7.03
C GLU A 108 7.27 15.14 -7.13
N SER A 109 6.84 16.08 -6.29
CA SER A 109 5.47 16.61 -6.33
C SER A 109 5.19 17.08 -7.76
N PRO A 110 4.09 16.66 -8.41
CA PRO A 110 3.74 17.18 -9.72
C PRO A 110 3.58 18.69 -9.58
N GLY A 111 4.49 19.42 -10.22
CA GLY A 111 4.54 20.87 -10.18
C GLY A 111 3.18 21.44 -10.52
N LEU A 112 2.64 22.22 -9.60
CA LEU A 112 1.56 23.15 -9.90
C LEU A 112 2.17 24.21 -10.82
N SER A 113 2.06 23.98 -12.13
CA SER A 113 2.40 24.95 -13.15
C SER A 113 1.57 26.21 -12.94
N ARG A 114 2.32 27.30 -12.84
CA ARG A 114 1.98 28.71 -12.73
C ARG A 114 0.74 29.15 -13.51
#